data_AF-A0A1W9LJD5-F1
#
_entry.id   AF-A0A1W9LJD5-F1
#
_cell.length_a   1.000
_cell.length_b   1.000
_cell.length_c   1.000
_cell.angle_alpha   90.00
_cell.angle_beta   90.00
_cell.angle_gamma   90.00
#
_symmetry.space_group_name_H-M   'P 1'
#
loop_
_entity.id
_entity.type
_entity.pdbx_description
1 polymer ?
#
loop_
_entity_poly.entity_id
_entity_poly.type
_entity_poly.pdbx_seq_one_letter_code
_entity_poly.pdbx_strand_id
1 'polypeptide(L)'
;MDKESYKVIEESLIREVAAILSRDPGSIKPEIPLHEMGLDSLGFVELLVIIEKKFKIKLMESGLTRDDFRTIRALSSKIGALE
;
A
#
# COMPACT_ATOMS: atom_id res chain seq x y z
N MET A 1 -9.68 -3.71 16.06
CA MET A 1 -9.31 -3.43 14.67
C MET A 1 -10.58 -3.37 13.85
N ASP A 2 -11.08 -2.16 13.73
CA ASP A 2 -12.35 -1.88 13.09
C ASP A 2 -12.19 -2.05 11.58
N LYS A 3 -13.11 -2.79 10.95
CA LYS A 3 -13.11 -3.01 9.48
C LYS A 3 -13.10 -1.70 8.68
N GLU A 4 -13.49 -0.60 9.33
CA GLU A 4 -13.56 0.74 8.78
C GLU A 4 -12.17 1.36 8.58
N SER A 5 -11.27 1.25 9.56
CA SER A 5 -9.89 1.77 9.45
C SER A 5 -9.12 1.08 8.33
N TYR A 6 -9.28 -0.24 8.19
CA TYR A 6 -8.67 -1.00 7.10
C TYR A 6 -9.09 -0.50 5.70
N LYS A 7 -10.39 -0.23 5.50
CA LYS A 7 -10.88 0.28 4.21
C LYS A 7 -10.32 1.66 3.88
N VAL A 8 -10.25 2.55 4.86
CA VAL A 8 -9.67 3.89 4.67
C VAL A 8 -8.20 3.81 4.27
N ILE A 9 -7.43 2.90 4.89
CA ILE A 9 -6.03 2.66 4.51
C ILE A 9 -5.96 2.09 3.09
N GLU A 10 -6.76 1.07 2.76
CA GLU A 10 -6.80 0.47 1.42
C GLU A 10 -7.11 1.51 0.33
N GLU A 11 -8.14 2.34 0.52
CA GLU A 11 -8.50 3.42 -0.40
C GLU A 11 -7.41 4.48 -0.53
N SER A 12 -6.75 4.82 0.57
CA SER A 12 -5.64 5.76 0.56
C SER A 12 -4.46 5.20 -0.25
N LEU A 13 -4.07 3.94 -0.02
CA LEU A 13 -3.02 3.27 -0.79
C LEU A 13 -3.36 3.14 -2.27
N ILE A 14 -4.62 2.84 -2.61
CA ILE A 14 -5.10 2.80 -3.99
C ILE A 14 -4.81 4.13 -4.71
N ARG A 15 -5.08 5.27 -4.06
CA ARG A 15 -4.83 6.60 -4.64
C ARG A 15 -3.34 6.87 -4.84
N GLU A 16 -2.50 6.50 -3.87
CA GLU A 16 -1.04 6.67 -4.00
C GLU A 16 -0.48 5.80 -5.14
N VAL A 17 -0.87 4.52 -5.21
CA VAL A 17 -0.45 3.62 -6.30
C VAL A 17 -0.94 4.11 -7.65
N ALA A 18 -2.18 4.62 -7.73
CA ALA A 18 -2.71 5.22 -8.95
C ALA A 18 -1.87 6.43 -9.40
N ALA A 19 -1.48 7.29 -8.46
CA ALA A 19 -0.64 8.45 -8.74
C ALA A 19 0.75 8.04 -9.25
N ILE A 20 1.40 7.08 -8.60
CA ILE A 20 2.72 6.54 -9.02
C ILE A 20 2.64 5.96 -10.43
N LEU A 21 1.58 5.18 -10.72
CA LEU A 21 1.37 4.55 -12.02
C LEU A 21 0.79 5.50 -13.07
N SER A 22 0.50 6.76 -12.72
CA SER A 22 -0.21 7.72 -13.58
C SER A 22 -1.49 7.12 -14.19
N ARG A 23 -2.28 6.44 -13.36
CA ARG A 23 -3.54 5.77 -13.71
C ARG A 23 -4.70 6.29 -12.88
N ASP A 24 -5.91 5.97 -13.33
CA ASP A 24 -7.12 6.25 -12.58
C ASP A 24 -7.23 5.32 -11.34
N PRO A 25 -7.52 5.86 -10.13
CA PRO A 25 -7.66 5.05 -8.92
C PRO A 25 -8.78 4.02 -8.99
N GLY A 26 -9.84 4.24 -9.77
CA GLY A 26 -10.89 3.26 -10.02
C GLY A 26 -10.44 2.06 -10.85
N SER A 27 -9.30 2.17 -11.55
CA SER A 27 -8.68 1.06 -12.28
C SER A 27 -7.71 0.24 -11.42
N ILE A 28 -7.36 0.70 -10.22
CA ILE A 28 -6.44 0.01 -9.32
C ILE A 28 -7.20 -1.04 -8.51
N LYS A 29 -6.88 -2.31 -8.72
CA LYS A 29 -7.46 -3.43 -7.99
C LYS A 29 -6.56 -3.82 -6.81
N PRO A 30 -7.03 -3.74 -5.55
CA PRO A 30 -6.19 -3.96 -4.38
C PRO A 30 -5.77 -5.42 -4.17
N GLU A 31 -6.44 -6.36 -4.84
CA GLU A 31 -6.13 -7.79 -4.84
C GLU A 31 -5.07 -8.20 -5.87
N ILE A 32 -4.75 -7.31 -6.83
CA ILE A 32 -3.76 -7.61 -7.87
C ILE A 32 -2.36 -7.32 -7.35
N PRO A 33 -1.36 -8.17 -7.70
CA PRO A 33 0.01 -7.93 -7.30
C PRO A 33 0.55 -6.61 -7.85
N LEU A 34 1.21 -5.81 -7.00
CA LEU A 34 1.73 -4.48 -7.38
C LEU A 34 2.62 -4.53 -8.63
N HIS A 35 3.48 -5.55 -8.74
CA HIS A 35 4.34 -5.75 -9.90
C HIS A 35 3.56 -6.03 -11.20
N GLU A 36 2.45 -6.76 -11.13
CA GLU A 36 1.58 -6.99 -12.30
C GLU A 36 0.81 -5.74 -12.71
N MET A 37 0.64 -4.77 -11.81
CA MET A 37 0.04 -3.47 -12.14
C MET A 37 0.99 -2.55 -12.92
N GLY A 38 2.27 -2.92 -13.00
CA GLY A 38 3.34 -2.10 -13.57
C GLY A 38 4.10 -1.28 -12.54
N LEU A 39 4.03 -1.65 -11.25
CA LEU A 39 4.86 -1.00 -10.22
C LEU A 39 6.30 -1.55 -10.31
N ASP A 40 7.21 -0.68 -10.73
CA ASP A 40 8.64 -0.96 -10.77
C ASP A 40 9.32 -0.75 -9.41
N SER A 41 10.57 -1.16 -9.30
CA SER A 41 11.37 -1.02 -8.07
C SER A 41 11.43 0.40 -7.51
N LEU A 42 11.48 1.42 -8.38
CA LEU A 42 11.48 2.83 -7.96
C LEU A 42 10.12 3.27 -7.42
N GLY A 43 9.03 2.94 -8.12
CA GLY A 43 7.68 3.22 -7.67
C GLY A 43 7.35 2.50 -6.37
N PHE A 44 7.91 1.30 -6.17
CA PHE A 44 7.81 0.58 -4.90
C PHE A 44 8.50 1.32 -3.75
N VAL A 45 9.74 1.79 -3.93
CA VAL A 45 10.44 2.58 -2.91
C VAL A 45 9.68 3.88 -2.60
N GLU A 46 9.15 4.55 -3.62
CA GLU A 46 8.34 5.76 -3.46
C GLU A 46 7.06 5.47 -2.63
N LEU A 47 6.35 4.38 -2.94
CA LEU A 47 5.20 3.93 -2.17
C LEU A 47 5.54 3.72 -0.69
N LEU A 48 6.67 3.06 -0.38
CA LEU A 48 7.11 2.85 1.00
C LEU A 48 7.32 4.19 1.73
N VAL A 49 8.03 5.13 1.11
CA VAL A 49 8.30 6.45 1.68
C VAL A 49 7.01 7.23 1.94
N ILE A 50 6.05 7.17 1.00
CA ILE A 50 4.74 7.80 1.14
C ILE A 50 4.00 7.22 2.35
N ILE A 51 3.95 5.90 2.47
CA ILE A 51 3.27 5.20 3.56
C ILE A 51 3.88 5.55 4.90
N GLU A 52 5.20 5.49 5.04
CA GLU A 52 5.89 5.83 6.29
C GLU A 52 5.60 7.28 6.71
N LYS A 53 5.59 8.21 5.77
CA LYS A 53 5.25 9.62 6.04
C LYS A 53 3.79 9.82 6.40
N LYS A 54 2.88 9.14 5.69
CA LYS A 54 1.43 9.33 5.80
C LYS A 54 0.86 8.73 7.08
N PHE A 55 1.29 7.51 7.41
CA PHE A 55 0.84 6.77 8.59
C PHE A 55 1.78 6.92 9.79
N LYS A 56 2.90 7.63 9.63
CA LYS A 56 3.94 7.84 10.67
C LYS A 56 4.47 6.53 11.27
N ILE A 57 4.46 5.46 10.48
CA ILE A 57 4.99 4.15 10.83
C ILE A 57 6.38 3.95 10.23
N LYS A 58 7.12 3.00 10.77
CA LYS A 58 8.41 2.58 10.23
C LYS A 58 8.30 1.18 9.65
N LEU A 59 8.09 1.07 8.34
CA LEU A 59 7.84 -0.21 7.68
C LEU A 59 9.03 -1.16 7.84
N MET A 60 10.26 -0.63 7.80
CA MET A 60 11.48 -1.42 7.98
C MET A 60 11.63 -2.02 9.38
N GLU A 61 11.05 -1.39 10.40
CA GLU A 61 11.10 -1.86 11.79
C GLU A 61 9.85 -2.68 12.18
N SER A 62 8.84 -2.73 11.30
CA SER A 62 7.54 -3.36 11.57
C SER A 62 7.52 -4.87 11.33
N GLY A 63 8.63 -5.47 10.89
CA GLY A 63 8.70 -6.90 10.58
C GLY A 63 7.88 -7.31 9.34
N LEU A 64 7.58 -6.37 8.45
CA LEU A 64 6.90 -6.64 7.18
C LEU A 64 7.75 -7.54 6.29
N THR A 65 7.08 -8.52 5.70
CA THR A 65 7.68 -9.49 4.80
C THR A 65 7.37 -9.14 3.35
N ARG A 66 8.06 -9.79 2.42
CA ARG A 66 7.80 -9.63 0.98
C ARG A 66 6.34 -9.93 0.60
N ASP A 67 5.67 -10.81 1.33
CA ASP A 67 4.28 -11.20 1.05
C ASP A 67 3.29 -10.06 1.40
N ASP A 68 3.60 -9.27 2.43
CA ASP A 68 2.80 -8.11 2.83
C ASP A 68 2.82 -7.01 1.77
N PHE A 69 3.90 -6.94 0.99
CA PHE A 69 4.08 -6.02 -0.13
C PHE A 69 3.57 -6.57 -1.46
N ARG A 70 2.97 -7.76 -1.47
CA ARG A 70 2.50 -8.37 -2.71
C ARG A 70 1.33 -7.60 -3.30
N THR A 71 0.36 -7.20 -2.48
CA THR A 71 -0.88 -6.55 -2.90
C THR A 71 -1.22 -5.38 -1.98
N ILE A 72 -2.01 -4.42 -2.46
CA ILE A 72 -2.47 -3.28 -1.64
C ILE A 72 -3.31 -3.77 -0.45
N ARG A 73 -4.11 -4.82 -0.65
CA ARG A 73 -4.93 -5.47 0.38
C ARG A 73 -4.08 -6.05 1.52
N ALA A 74 -3.02 -6.78 1.19
CA ALA A 74 -2.11 -7.32 2.21
C ALA A 74 -1.44 -6.18 3.00
N LEU A 75 -0.98 -5.16 2.28
CA LEU A 75 -0.27 -4.02 2.87
C LEU A 75 -1.17 -3.20 3.80
N SER A 76 -2.38 -2.84 3.34
CA SER A 76 -3.37 -2.11 4.17
C SER A 76 -3.77 -2.90 5.41
N SER A 77 -3.90 -4.23 5.30
CA SER A 77 -4.23 -5.07 6.45
C SER A 77 -3.12 -5.07 7.49
N LYS A 78 -1.85 -5.01 7.07
CA LYS A 78 -0.73 -4.93 8.00
C LYS A 78 -0.58 -3.54 8.60
N ILE A 79 -0.70 -2.49 7.80
CA ILE A 79 -0.63 -1.10 8.30
C ILE A 79 -1.72 -0.85 9.33
N GLY A 80 -2.95 -1.29 9.07
CA GLY A 80 -4.05 -1.16 10.04
C GLY A 80 -3.89 -2.00 11.31
N ALA A 81 -2.91 -2.91 11.35
CA ALA A 81 -2.51 -3.64 12.56
C ALA A 81 -1.35 -2.99 13.31
N LEU A 82 -0.70 -1.99 12.70
CA LEU A 82 0.44 -1.24 13.25
C LEU A 82 0.03 0.14 13.77
N GLU A 83 -1.11 0.69 13.31
CA GLU A 83 -1.82 1.80 13.96
C GLU A 83 -2.48 1.37 15.28
#